data_AF-A0A327NMM6-F1
#
_entry.id   AF-A0A327NMM6-F1
#
_cell.length_a   1.000
_cell.length_b   1.000
_cell.length_c   1.000
_cell.angle_alpha   90.00
_cell.angle_beta   90.00
_cell.angle_gamma   90.00
#
_symmetry.space_group_name_H-M   'P 1'
#
loop_
_entity.id
_entity.type
_entity.pdbx_description
1 polymer ?
#
loop_
_entity_poly.entity_id
_entity_poly.type
_entity_poly.pdbx_seq_one_letter_code
_entity_poly.pdbx_strand_id
1 'polypeptide(L)'
;MEPKKDKWINDILNSIEGIKQAEPSPFLYAKIQHRLTATTTPVYVSARSIWLAIASFALLLLLNWRIINRQDASVKDNAADLSTVVSDMQLYPSTNQPYDLWSGQNY
;
A
#
# COMPACT_ATOMS: atom_id res chain seq x y z
N MET A 1 62.12 -22.85 6.38
CA MET A 1 61.14 -22.32 5.40
C MET A 1 61.34 -23.11 4.11
N GLU A 2 60.27 -23.62 3.51
CA GLU A 2 60.38 -24.47 2.33
C GLU A 2 60.83 -23.65 1.12
N PRO A 3 61.98 -23.94 0.49
CA PRO A 3 62.56 -23.13 -0.59
C PRO A 3 61.67 -23.07 -1.85
N LYS A 4 60.70 -23.98 -1.96
CA LYS A 4 59.68 -23.99 -3.01
C LYS A 4 58.66 -22.86 -2.86
N LYS A 5 58.34 -22.48 -1.62
CA LYS A 5 57.35 -21.44 -1.31
C LYS A 5 57.89 -20.06 -1.69
N ASP A 6 59.17 -19.82 -1.41
CA ASP A 6 59.83 -18.54 -1.69
C ASP A 6 60.00 -18.31 -3.21
N LYS A 7 60.26 -19.36 -3.99
CA LYS A 7 60.27 -19.26 -5.46
C LYS A 7 58.91 -18.88 -6.04
N TRP A 8 57.85 -19.55 -5.59
CA TRP A 8 56.50 -19.27 -6.08
C TRP A 8 56.07 -17.83 -5.76
N ILE A 9 56.38 -17.34 -4.56
CA ILE A 9 56.08 -15.95 -4.18
C ILE A 9 56.82 -14.95 -5.10
N ASN A 10 58.10 -15.18 -5.36
CA ASN A 10 58.89 -14.31 -6.23
C ASN A 10 58.44 -14.39 -7.70
N ASP A 11 58.06 -15.56 -8.20
CA ASP A 11 57.51 -15.71 -9.56
C ASP A 11 56.19 -14.95 -9.72
N ILE A 12 55.32 -14.99 -8.72
CA ILE A 12 54.05 -14.24 -8.74
C ILE A 12 54.30 -12.73 -8.65
N LEU A 13 55.17 -12.26 -7.75
CA LEU A 13 55.49 -10.84 -7.66
C LEU A 13 56.14 -10.31 -8.94
N ASN A 14 57.08 -11.05 -9.51
CA ASN A 14 57.77 -10.67 -10.74
C ASN A 14 56.86 -10.75 -11.97
N SER A 15 55.76 -11.53 -11.93
CA SER A 15 54.78 -11.56 -13.02
C SER A 15 53.98 -10.27 -13.20
N ILE A 16 53.97 -9.43 -12.16
CA ILE A 16 53.27 -8.13 -12.12
C ILE A 16 54.25 -6.96 -12.30
N GLU A 17 55.55 -7.24 -12.15
CA GLU A 17 56.62 -6.26 -12.29
C GLU A 17 56.82 -5.90 -13.77
N GLY A 18 56.29 -4.75 -14.17
CA GLY A 18 56.29 -4.28 -15.57
C GLY A 18 54.91 -3.97 -16.14
N ILE A 19 53.83 -4.28 -15.41
CA ILE A 19 52.49 -3.82 -15.78
C ILE A 19 52.43 -2.31 -15.55
N LYS A 20 52.39 -1.54 -16.64
CA LYS A 20 52.17 -0.09 -16.58
C LYS A 20 50.81 0.15 -15.91
N GLN A 21 50.80 1.02 -14.92
CA GLN A 21 49.56 1.51 -14.33
C GLN A 21 48.69 2.07 -15.46
N ALA A 22 47.51 1.49 -15.65
CA ALA A 22 46.58 1.96 -16.67
C ALA A 22 46.16 3.38 -16.27
N GLU A 23 46.62 4.38 -17.02
CA GLU A 23 46.14 5.74 -16.83
C GLU A 23 44.63 5.75 -17.12
N PRO A 24 43.82 6.28 -16.19
CA PRO A 24 42.38 6.37 -16.41
C PRO A 24 42.15 7.20 -17.67
N SER A 25 41.32 6.68 -18.58
CA SER A 25 41.07 7.40 -19.83
C SER A 25 40.50 8.79 -19.51
N PRO A 26 40.99 9.86 -20.17
CA PRO A 26 40.53 11.23 -19.91
C PRO A 26 39.02 11.39 -20.18
N PHE A 27 38.42 10.46 -20.93
CA PHE A 27 36.99 10.40 -21.18
C PHE A 27 36.17 9.83 -20.02
N LEU A 28 36.76 9.03 -19.11
CA LEU A 28 36.05 8.50 -17.94
C LEU A 28 35.65 9.62 -16.99
N TYR A 29 36.55 10.58 -16.74
CA TYR A 29 36.26 11.74 -15.90
C TYR A 29 35.11 12.57 -16.48
N ALA A 30 35.18 12.90 -17.77
CA ALA A 30 34.12 13.62 -18.47
C ALA A 30 32.79 12.86 -18.45
N LYS A 31 32.82 11.53 -18.62
CA LYS A 31 31.62 10.67 -18.59
C LYS A 31 30.99 10.60 -17.20
N ILE A 32 31.79 10.54 -16.15
CA ILE A 32 31.32 10.56 -14.76
C ILE A 32 30.71 11.93 -14.44
N GLN A 33 31.40 13.02 -14.79
CA GLN A 33 30.92 14.39 -14.58
C GLN A 33 29.60 14.64 -15.32
N HIS A 34 29.49 14.21 -16.58
CA HIS A 34 28.27 14.32 -17.36
C HIS A 34 27.12 13.49 -16.76
N ARG A 35 27.38 12.29 -16.23
CA ARG A 35 26.34 11.50 -15.55
C ARG A 35 25.88 12.17 -14.25
N LEU A 36 26.80 12.76 -13.49
CA LEU A 36 26.48 13.45 -12.24
C LEU A 36 25.64 14.70 -12.49
N THR A 37 25.91 15.48 -13.52
CA THR A 37 25.13 16.68 -13.86
C THR A 37 23.82 16.38 -14.59
N ALA A 38 23.76 15.34 -15.42
CA ALA A 38 22.54 14.97 -16.15
C ALA A 38 21.47 14.31 -15.25
N THR A 39 21.86 13.71 -14.12
CA THR A 39 20.93 12.96 -13.26
C THR A 39 20.31 13.84 -12.15
N THR A 40 20.78 15.07 -11.96
CA THR A 40 20.59 15.82 -10.70
C THR A 40 19.71 17.07 -10.79
N THR A 41 18.83 17.18 -11.78
CA THR A 41 17.72 18.16 -11.67
C THR A 41 16.47 17.44 -11.19
N PRO A 42 16.25 17.31 -9.86
CA PRO A 42 14.96 16.85 -9.35
C PRO A 42 13.89 17.81 -9.88
N VAL A 43 12.88 17.24 -10.53
CA VAL A 43 11.74 18.01 -11.04
C VAL A 43 10.93 18.46 -9.84
N TYR A 44 11.14 19.71 -9.42
CA TYR A 44 10.37 20.33 -8.34
C TYR A 44 8.97 20.68 -8.85
N VAL A 45 7.98 19.93 -8.38
CA VAL A 45 6.56 20.29 -8.55
C VAL A 45 6.20 21.40 -7.57
N SER A 46 5.41 22.37 -8.04
CA SER A 46 4.97 23.49 -7.20
C SER A 46 4.10 22.99 -6.04
N ALA A 47 4.27 23.57 -4.84
CA ALA A 47 3.44 23.24 -3.68
C ALA A 47 1.94 23.43 -3.95
N ARG A 48 1.59 24.37 -4.84
CA ARG A 48 0.21 24.61 -5.30
C ARG A 48 -0.37 23.41 -6.05
N SER A 49 0.42 22.76 -6.90
CA SER A 49 0.01 21.55 -7.63
C SER A 49 -0.26 20.39 -6.68
N ILE A 50 0.57 20.23 -5.65
CA ILE A 50 0.40 19.21 -4.61
C ILE A 50 -0.90 19.47 -3.83
N TRP A 51 -1.15 20.73 -3.43
CA TRP A 51 -2.38 21.12 -2.74
C TRP A 51 -3.64 20.88 -3.57
N LEU A 52 -3.60 21.19 -4.88
CA LEU A 52 -4.71 20.91 -5.79
C LEU A 52 -4.96 19.40 -5.94
N ALA A 53 -3.90 18.60 -6.04
CA ALA A 53 -4.02 17.15 -6.11
C ALA A 53 -4.65 16.57 -4.84
N ILE A 54 -4.19 17.00 -3.66
CA ILE A 54 -4.74 16.59 -2.36
C ILE A 54 -6.21 17.00 -2.26
N ALA A 55 -6.55 18.25 -2.61
CA ALA A 55 -7.92 18.75 -2.56
C ALA A 55 -8.85 17.96 -3.49
N SER A 56 -8.39 17.63 -4.70
CA SER A 56 -9.14 16.81 -5.65
C SER A 56 -9.37 15.40 -5.11
N PHE A 57 -8.36 14.79 -4.50
CA PHE A 57 -8.47 13.45 -3.92
C PHE A 57 -9.42 13.44 -2.72
N ALA A 58 -9.29 14.42 -1.83
CA ALA A 58 -10.18 14.58 -0.67
C ALA A 58 -11.64 14.77 -1.12
N LEU A 59 -11.89 15.60 -2.14
CA LEU A 59 -13.22 15.82 -2.68
C LEU A 59 -13.84 14.52 -3.23
N LEU A 60 -13.07 13.75 -4.00
CA LEU A 60 -13.52 12.44 -4.49
C LEU A 60 -13.84 11.50 -3.32
N LEU A 61 -13.01 11.46 -2.29
CA LEU A 61 -13.20 10.57 -1.16
C LEU A 61 -14.48 10.92 -0.38
N LEU A 62 -14.72 12.22 -0.12
CA LEU A 62 -15.97 12.69 0.49
C LEU A 62 -17.20 12.35 -0.37
N LEU A 63 -17.10 12.50 -1.69
CA LEU A 63 -18.22 12.27 -2.58
C LEU A 63 -18.60 10.79 -2.62
N ASN A 64 -17.59 9.91 -2.73
CA ASN A 64 -17.78 8.47 -2.67
C ASN A 64 -18.33 8.03 -1.30
N TRP A 65 -17.81 8.61 -0.20
CA TRP A 65 -18.32 8.35 1.15
C TRP A 65 -19.80 8.73 1.30
N ARG A 66 -20.20 9.90 0.77
CA ARG A 66 -21.59 10.37 0.84
C ARG A 66 -22.55 9.47 0.07
N ILE A 67 -22.12 8.90 -1.05
CA ILE A 67 -22.93 7.98 -1.84
C ILE A 67 -23.19 6.69 -1.06
N ILE A 68 -22.16 6.13 -0.43
CA ILE A 68 -22.28 4.93 0.41
C ILE A 68 -23.26 5.17 1.57
N ASN A 69 -23.11 6.28 2.30
CA ASN A 69 -23.98 6.59 3.45
C ASN A 69 -25.43 6.89 3.08
N ARG A 70 -25.74 7.23 1.81
CA ARG A 70 -27.11 7.46 1.35
C ARG A 70 -27.87 6.17 1.07
N GLN A 71 -27.19 5.05 0.83
CA GLN A 71 -27.84 3.77 0.57
C GLN A 71 -28.54 3.22 1.83
N ASP A 72 -27.97 3.47 3.02
CA ASP A 72 -28.56 3.02 4.29
C ASP A 72 -29.80 3.84 4.71
N ALA A 73 -29.92 5.08 4.24
CA ALA A 73 -31.06 5.94 4.57
C ALA A 73 -32.37 5.49 3.89
N SER A 74 -32.29 4.81 2.74
CA SER A 74 -33.47 4.32 2.01
C SER A 74 -34.08 3.05 2.60
N VAL A 75 -33.41 2.39 3.54
CA VAL A 75 -33.89 1.13 4.16
C VAL A 75 -34.84 1.39 5.33
N LYS A 76 -34.78 2.57 5.96
CA LYS A 76 -35.57 2.88 7.16
C LYS A 76 -37.07 3.05 6.91
N ASP A 77 -37.47 3.52 5.73
CA ASP A 77 -38.91 3.71 5.42
C ASP A 77 -39.63 2.37 5.15
N ASN A 78 -38.92 1.38 4.61
CA ASN A 78 -39.51 0.09 4.23
C ASN A 78 -39.76 -0.84 5.43
N ALA A 79 -39.09 -0.63 6.57
CA ALA A 79 -39.24 -1.50 7.74
C ALA A 79 -40.61 -1.34 8.42
N ALA A 80 -41.15 -0.12 8.45
CA ALA A 80 -42.48 0.17 9.00
C ALA A 80 -43.59 -0.39 8.10
N ASP A 81 -43.47 -0.20 6.78
CA ASP A 81 -44.41 -0.75 5.79
C ASP A 81 -44.40 -2.29 5.76
N LEU A 82 -43.21 -2.91 5.83
CA LEU A 82 -43.11 -4.37 5.84
C LEU A 82 -43.75 -4.97 7.11
N SER A 83 -43.56 -4.33 8.28
CA SER A 83 -44.21 -4.77 9.51
C SER A 83 -45.74 -4.65 9.47
N THR A 84 -46.25 -3.63 8.78
CA THR A 84 -47.67 -3.40 8.60
C THR A 84 -48.29 -4.45 7.67
N VAL A 85 -47.66 -4.72 6.53
CA VAL A 85 -48.13 -5.75 5.58
C VAL A 85 -48.05 -7.15 6.18
N VAL A 86 -46.99 -7.47 6.93
CA VAL A 86 -46.84 -8.77 7.61
C VAL A 86 -47.93 -8.98 8.67
N SER A 87 -48.31 -7.92 9.38
CA SER A 87 -49.39 -7.95 10.37
C SER A 87 -50.78 -8.04 9.71
N ASP A 88 -51.01 -7.27 8.64
CA ASP A 88 -52.27 -7.24 7.89
C ASP A 88 -52.54 -8.56 7.16
N MET A 89 -51.49 -9.19 6.61
CA MET A 89 -51.57 -10.51 5.99
C MET A 89 -51.52 -11.68 7.00
N GLN A 90 -51.46 -11.38 8.32
CA GLN A 90 -51.41 -12.36 9.41
C GLN A 90 -50.35 -13.47 9.21
N LEU A 91 -49.21 -13.12 8.59
CA LEU A 91 -48.19 -14.11 8.23
C LEU A 91 -47.48 -14.68 9.47
N TYR A 92 -47.59 -14.00 10.61
CA TYR A 92 -47.29 -14.57 11.93
C TYR A 92 -48.57 -14.64 12.76
N PRO A 93 -49.02 -15.83 13.18
CA PRO A 93 -50.09 -15.93 14.17
C PRO A 93 -49.59 -15.36 15.50
N SER A 94 -50.38 -14.50 16.11
CA SER A 94 -50.11 -13.78 17.36
C SER A 94 -49.98 -14.67 18.61
N THR A 95 -49.80 -15.99 18.46
CA THR A 95 -49.84 -16.97 19.55
C THR A 95 -48.56 -17.81 19.71
N ASN A 96 -47.48 -17.50 19.00
CA ASN A 96 -46.21 -18.19 19.22
C ASN A 96 -45.25 -17.27 19.97
N GLN A 97 -45.49 -17.11 21.27
CA GLN A 97 -44.43 -16.73 22.22
C GLN A 97 -43.64 -18.02 22.51
N PRO A 98 -42.41 -18.20 22.01
CA PRO A 98 -41.68 -19.44 22.25
C PRO A 98 -40.97 -19.41 23.61
N TYR A 99 -41.60 -18.91 24.68
CA TYR A 99 -41.04 -18.95 26.04
C TYR A 99 -42.16 -18.95 27.08
N ASP A 100 -42.68 -20.12 27.44
CA ASP A 100 -43.11 -20.40 28.80
C ASP A 100 -42.26 -21.55 29.34
N LEU A 101 -41.03 -21.18 29.67
CA LEU A 101 -40.13 -21.99 30.49
C LEU A 101 -40.70 -22.03 31.91
N TRP A 102 -41.33 -23.16 32.24
CA TRP A 102 -41.23 -23.80 33.56
C TRP A 102 -41.41 -22.87 34.78
N SER A 103 -42.64 -22.65 35.21
CA SER A 103 -42.94 -22.34 36.61
C SER A 103 -43.95 -23.38 37.12
N GLY A 104 -43.45 -24.36 37.87
CA GLY A 104 -44.25 -25.47 38.35
C GLY A 104 -45.22 -25.11 39.48
N GLN A 105 -45.63 -26.21 40.13
CA GLN A 105 -46.15 -26.30 41.48
C GLN A 105 -47.68 -26.47 41.60
N ASN A 106 -48.04 -27.74 41.78
CA ASN A 106 -49.03 -28.31 42.72
C ASN A 106 -50.37 -27.59 42.87
N TYR A 107 -51.48 -28.28 42.60
CA TYR A 107 -52.35 -28.90 43.60
C TYR A 107 -53.19 -30.02 42.96
#